data_AF-D4BBK5-F1
#
_entry.id   AF-D4BBK5-F1
#
_cell.length_a   1.000
_cell.length_b   1.000
_cell.length_c   1.000
_cell.angle_alpha   90.00
_cell.angle_beta   90.00
_cell.angle_gamma   90.00
#
_symmetry.space_group_name_H-M   'P 1'
#
loop_
_entity.id
_entity.type
_entity.pdbx_description
1 polymer ?
#
loop_
_entity_poly.entity_id
_entity_poly.type
_entity_poly.pdbx_seq_one_letter_code
_entity_poly.pdbx_strand_id
1 'polypeptide(L)'
;MILTDPEWQAVILSLKVSSLAVLFSLPFGIFFAWLLVRCRFPGKALLDSVLHLPLVLPPVVVGYLLLVAMGRRGFIGERLYDWFGITFAFSWRGAVLAAAVMSFPLMVRAIRLALEGVDVKLEQAARTLGAGRWRVFMTITLPLMLPGIIVGTVLAFARSLGEFGATITFVSNIPGETRTIPSAMYTLIQTPGGESAAARLCIISIVLALISLLISEWLARISRERTGR
;
A
#
# COMPACT_ATOMS: atom_id res chain seq x y z
N MET A 1 -0.20 32.74 5.49
CA MET A 1 -0.51 31.38 4.98
C MET A 1 -0.10 30.38 6.05
N ILE A 2 -0.96 29.42 6.42
CA ILE A 2 -0.75 28.50 7.56
C ILE A 2 0.36 27.47 7.26
N LEU A 3 0.64 27.22 5.97
CA LEU A 3 1.74 26.36 5.50
C LEU A 3 2.58 27.10 4.45
N THR A 4 3.86 26.78 4.43
CA THR A 4 4.83 27.21 3.43
C THR A 4 4.75 26.33 2.17
N ASP A 5 5.19 26.86 1.02
CA ASP A 5 5.24 26.11 -0.24
C ASP A 5 5.91 24.73 -0.15
N PRO A 6 7.09 24.56 0.50
CA PRO A 6 7.72 23.25 0.64
C PRO A 6 6.91 22.27 1.53
N GLU A 7 6.21 22.77 2.54
CA GLU A 7 5.32 21.93 3.37
C GLU A 7 4.13 21.43 2.55
N TRP A 8 3.54 22.32 1.74
CA TRP A 8 2.42 21.96 0.87
C TRP A 8 2.82 20.92 -0.19
N GLN A 9 3.99 21.08 -0.79
CA GLN A 9 4.55 20.10 -1.72
C GLN A 9 4.74 18.73 -1.08
N ALA A 10 5.26 18.68 0.15
CA ALA A 10 5.44 17.41 0.87
C ALA A 10 4.11 16.71 1.16
N VAL A 11 3.07 17.47 1.54
CA VAL A 11 1.72 16.94 1.77
C VAL A 11 1.10 16.39 0.48
N ILE A 12 1.11 17.17 -0.60
CA ILE A 12 0.59 16.71 -1.90
C ILE A 12 1.33 15.47 -2.38
N LEU A 13 2.65 15.46 -2.28
CA LEU A 13 3.46 14.33 -2.71
C LEU A 13 3.15 13.08 -1.87
N SER A 14 3.04 13.20 -0.55
CA SER A 14 2.65 12.09 0.33
C SER A 14 1.28 11.51 -0.04
N LEU A 15 0.28 12.37 -0.28
CA LEU A 15 -1.06 11.94 -0.69
C LEU A 15 -1.04 11.27 -2.07
N LYS A 16 -0.32 11.85 -3.03
CA LYS A 16 -0.14 11.30 -4.38
C LYS A 16 0.53 9.93 -4.33
N VAL A 17 1.64 9.82 -3.61
CA VAL A 17 2.41 8.57 -3.47
C VAL A 17 1.57 7.48 -2.83
N SER A 18 0.89 7.79 -1.74
CA SER A 18 0.06 6.85 -0.98
C SER A 18 -1.14 6.37 -1.80
N SER A 19 -1.87 7.29 -2.44
CA SER A 19 -3.03 6.95 -3.27
C SER A 19 -2.64 6.08 -4.46
N LEU A 20 -1.55 6.41 -5.15
CA LEU A 20 -1.08 5.61 -6.28
C LEU A 20 -0.54 4.25 -5.83
N ALA A 21 0.17 4.18 -4.70
CA ALA A 21 0.66 2.93 -4.15
C ALA A 21 -0.49 1.95 -3.89
N VAL A 22 -1.55 2.42 -3.26
CA VAL A 22 -2.75 1.62 -2.99
C VAL A 22 -3.48 1.25 -4.27
N LEU A 23 -3.71 2.22 -5.17
CA LEU A 23 -4.41 1.98 -6.44
C LEU A 23 -3.74 0.88 -7.27
N PHE A 24 -2.41 0.94 -7.42
CA PHE A 24 -1.67 -0.07 -8.17
C PHE A 24 -1.53 -1.38 -7.42
N SER A 25 -1.50 -1.35 -6.08
CA SER A 25 -1.41 -2.57 -5.27
C SER A 25 -2.72 -3.36 -5.26
N LEU A 26 -3.87 -2.69 -5.23
CA LEU A 26 -5.19 -3.28 -5.02
C LEU A 26 -5.50 -4.50 -5.90
N PRO A 27 -5.34 -4.47 -7.24
CA PRO A 27 -5.62 -5.64 -8.07
C PRO A 27 -4.73 -6.84 -7.72
N PHE A 28 -3.44 -6.60 -7.43
CA PHE A 28 -2.53 -7.66 -6.97
C PHE A 28 -2.90 -8.14 -5.57
N GLY A 29 -3.34 -7.24 -4.69
CA GLY A 29 -3.83 -7.57 -3.35
C GLY A 29 -4.99 -8.56 -3.39
N ILE A 30 -5.99 -8.28 -4.22
CA ILE A 30 -7.15 -9.15 -4.46
C ILE A 30 -6.70 -10.48 -5.07
N PHE A 31 -5.84 -10.43 -6.09
CA PHE A 31 -5.33 -11.62 -6.76
C PHE A 31 -4.57 -12.56 -5.81
N PHE A 32 -3.60 -12.04 -5.05
CA PHE A 32 -2.81 -12.85 -4.13
C PHE A 32 -3.64 -13.34 -2.93
N ALA A 33 -4.55 -12.53 -2.40
CA ALA A 33 -5.51 -13.01 -1.39
C ALA A 33 -6.36 -14.17 -1.94
N TRP A 34 -6.88 -14.04 -3.16
CA TRP A 34 -7.65 -15.10 -3.82
C TRP A 34 -6.81 -16.37 -4.03
N LEU A 35 -5.59 -16.22 -4.56
CA LEU A 35 -4.67 -17.32 -4.80
C LEU A 35 -4.33 -18.07 -3.49
N LEU A 36 -4.06 -17.33 -2.41
CA LEU A 36 -3.76 -17.89 -1.10
C LEU A 36 -4.96 -18.53 -0.41
N VAL A 37 -6.20 -18.13 -0.69
CA VAL A 37 -7.38 -18.76 -0.05
C VAL A 37 -7.91 -19.91 -0.88
N ARG A 38 -8.07 -19.72 -2.20
CA ARG A 38 -8.81 -20.65 -3.06
C ARG A 38 -7.93 -21.71 -3.73
N CYS A 39 -6.61 -21.49 -3.87
CA CYS A 39 -5.72 -22.45 -4.51
C CYS A 39 -4.90 -23.27 -3.49
N ARG A 40 -4.63 -24.53 -3.86
CA ARG A 40 -3.70 -25.43 -3.17
C ARG A 40 -2.59 -25.79 -4.17
N PHE A 41 -1.35 -25.44 -3.84
CA PHE A 41 -0.18 -25.71 -4.68
C PHE A 41 1.07 -25.83 -3.81
N PRO A 42 2.09 -26.61 -4.24
CA PRO A 42 3.37 -26.68 -3.54
C PRO A 42 4.06 -25.30 -3.58
N GLY A 43 4.57 -24.83 -2.44
CA GLY A 43 5.20 -23.49 -2.32
C GLY A 43 4.28 -22.36 -1.87
N LYS A 44 3.00 -22.63 -1.59
CA LYS A 44 2.06 -21.65 -1.04
C LYS A 44 2.57 -20.95 0.23
N ALA A 45 3.19 -21.71 1.14
CA ALA A 45 3.76 -21.16 2.38
C ALA A 45 4.91 -20.18 2.08
N LEU A 46 5.79 -20.51 1.12
CA LEU A 46 6.88 -19.63 0.71
C LEU A 46 6.34 -18.34 0.10
N LEU A 47 5.32 -18.42 -0.76
CA LEU A 47 4.67 -17.24 -1.32
C LEU A 47 4.06 -16.36 -0.22
N ASP A 48 3.33 -16.96 0.72
CA ASP A 48 2.73 -16.25 1.85
C ASP A 48 3.82 -15.55 2.70
N SER A 49 4.94 -16.22 2.96
CA SER A 49 6.10 -15.64 3.65
C SER A 49 6.71 -14.46 2.88
N VAL A 50 6.93 -14.59 1.57
CA VAL A 50 7.49 -13.50 0.74
C VAL A 50 6.58 -12.28 0.73
N LEU A 51 5.27 -12.49 0.63
CA LEU A 51 4.29 -11.39 0.65
C LEU A 51 4.25 -10.67 2.01
N HIS A 52 4.52 -11.36 3.12
CA HIS A 52 4.53 -10.77 4.46
C HIS A 52 5.92 -10.30 4.91
N LEU A 53 6.97 -10.65 4.17
CA LEU A 53 8.36 -10.34 4.49
C LEU A 53 8.61 -8.84 4.77
N PRO A 54 8.00 -7.88 4.03
CA PRO A 54 8.18 -6.45 4.31
C PRO A 54 7.71 -6.00 5.70
N LEU A 55 6.85 -6.75 6.39
CA LEU A 55 6.44 -6.43 7.77
C LEU A 55 7.49 -6.79 8.81
N VAL A 56 8.37 -7.75 8.48
CA VAL A 56 9.37 -8.29 9.41
C VAL A 56 10.74 -7.65 9.19
N LEU A 57 11.05 -7.31 7.94
CA LEU A 57 12.32 -6.69 7.59
C LEU A 57 12.39 -5.22 8.04
N PRO A 58 13.56 -4.74 8.47
CA PRO A 58 13.78 -3.31 8.65
C PRO A 58 13.50 -2.57 7.33
N PRO A 59 12.80 -1.42 7.35
CA PRO A 59 12.45 -0.69 6.13
C PRO A 59 13.66 -0.33 5.25
N VAL A 60 14.80 -0.02 5.87
CA VAL A 60 16.06 0.27 5.17
C VAL A 60 16.53 -0.94 4.35
N VAL A 61 16.37 -2.16 4.85
CA VAL A 61 16.72 -3.39 4.12
C VAL A 61 15.83 -3.53 2.88
N VAL A 62 14.52 -3.29 3.03
CA VAL A 62 13.58 -3.32 1.89
C VAL A 62 13.94 -2.24 0.86
N GLY A 63 14.24 -1.02 1.31
CA GLY A 63 14.67 0.07 0.44
C GLY A 63 15.97 -0.24 -0.31
N TYR A 64 16.95 -0.86 0.35
CA TYR A 64 18.19 -1.31 -0.28
C TYR A 64 17.94 -2.40 -1.34
N LEU A 65 17.12 -3.41 -1.02
CA LEU A 65 16.75 -4.46 -1.98
C LEU A 65 16.04 -3.87 -3.20
N LEU A 66 15.15 -2.89 -2.99
CA LEU A 66 14.51 -2.15 -4.07
C LEU A 66 15.52 -1.36 -4.89
N LEU A 67 16.52 -0.72 -4.28
CA LEU A 67 17.56 0.00 -5.01
C LEU A 67 18.41 -0.92 -5.88
N VAL A 68 18.83 -2.07 -5.34
CA VAL A 68 19.63 -3.06 -6.09
C VAL A 68 18.81 -3.71 -7.21
N ALA A 69 17.51 -3.90 -7.02
CA ALA A 69 16.64 -4.53 -8.01
C ALA A 69 16.14 -3.56 -9.09
N MET A 70 15.65 -2.40 -8.68
CA MET A 70 14.88 -1.43 -9.47
C MET A 70 15.66 -0.15 -9.77
N GLY A 71 16.89 -0.03 -9.26
CA GLY A 71 17.81 1.04 -9.66
C GLY A 71 18.18 0.94 -11.14
N ARG A 72 18.75 2.02 -11.69
CA ARG A 72 19.06 2.13 -13.12
C ARG A 72 19.98 1.01 -13.65
N ARG A 73 20.87 0.49 -12.80
CA ARG A 73 21.76 -0.65 -13.08
C ARG A 73 21.34 -1.93 -12.35
N GLY A 74 20.11 -1.97 -11.85
CA GLY A 74 19.56 -3.13 -11.16
C GLY A 74 19.09 -4.19 -12.15
N PHE A 75 19.02 -5.44 -11.70
CA PHE A 75 18.71 -6.58 -12.57
C PHE A 75 17.33 -6.50 -13.25
N ILE A 76 16.37 -5.76 -12.66
CA ILE A 76 15.08 -5.43 -13.27
C ILE A 76 15.08 -4.00 -13.83
N GLY A 77 15.62 -3.03 -13.08
CA GLY A 77 15.58 -1.62 -13.46
C GLY A 77 16.32 -1.27 -14.76
N GLU A 78 17.42 -1.97 -15.07
CA GLU A 78 18.17 -1.81 -16.33
C GLU A 78 17.29 -2.15 -17.54
N ARG A 79 16.64 -3.32 -17.53
CA ARG A 79 15.74 -3.74 -18.60
C ARG A 79 14.54 -2.82 -18.77
N LEU A 80 13.99 -2.32 -17.66
CA LEU A 80 12.88 -1.36 -17.68
C LEU A 80 13.29 -0.02 -18.31
N TYR A 81 14.53 0.40 -18.08
CA TYR A 81 15.09 1.59 -18.71
C TYR A 81 15.32 1.38 -20.21
N ASP A 82 15.90 0.25 -20.60
CA ASP A 82 16.21 -0.01 -22.01
C ASP A 82 14.94 -0.17 -22.87
N TRP A 83 13.90 -0.80 -22.32
CA TRP A 83 12.66 -1.07 -23.06
C TRP A 83 11.67 0.09 -23.03
N PHE A 84 11.58 0.81 -21.91
CA PHE A 84 10.53 1.81 -21.69
C PHE A 84 11.04 3.20 -21.30
N GLY A 85 12.35 3.37 -21.08
CA GLY A 85 12.95 4.62 -20.61
C GLY A 85 12.54 4.97 -19.18
N ILE A 86 12.02 4.03 -18.39
CA ILE A 86 11.49 4.29 -17.04
C ILE A 86 12.58 4.03 -15.99
N THR A 87 12.78 4.99 -15.08
CA THR A 87 13.63 4.81 -13.89
C THR A 87 12.82 5.04 -12.62
N PHE A 88 12.95 4.13 -11.66
CA PHE A 88 12.29 4.25 -10.36
C PHE A 88 13.18 4.93 -9.32
N ALA A 89 14.48 4.60 -9.29
CA ALA A 89 15.42 5.23 -8.37
C ALA A 89 15.42 6.76 -8.51
N PHE A 90 15.48 7.45 -7.37
CA PHE A 90 15.50 8.92 -7.27
C PHE A 90 14.30 9.63 -7.91
N SER A 91 13.15 8.95 -8.04
CA SER A 91 11.92 9.52 -8.63
C SER A 91 10.72 9.31 -7.73
N TRP A 92 9.70 10.17 -7.87
CA TRP A 92 8.42 9.99 -7.19
C TRP A 92 7.77 8.62 -7.49
N ARG A 93 8.04 8.04 -8.67
CA ARG A 93 7.53 6.71 -9.05
C ARG A 93 8.16 5.61 -8.19
N GLY A 94 9.44 5.74 -7.85
CA GLY A 94 10.08 4.82 -6.92
C GLY A 94 9.56 4.98 -5.49
N ALA A 95 9.17 6.19 -5.08
CA ALA A 95 8.49 6.40 -3.80
C ALA A 95 7.14 5.65 -3.76
N VAL A 96 6.37 5.69 -4.86
CA VAL A 96 5.13 4.88 -5.02
C VAL A 96 5.42 3.40 -4.86
N LEU A 97 6.49 2.89 -5.49
CA LEU A 97 6.85 1.48 -5.40
C LEU A 97 7.27 1.06 -3.99
N ALA A 98 8.12 1.85 -3.31
CA ALA A 98 8.52 1.59 -1.93
C ALA A 98 7.31 1.58 -0.99
N ALA A 99 6.45 2.59 -1.10
CA ALA A 99 5.22 2.69 -0.33
C ALA A 99 4.27 1.52 -0.60
N ALA A 100 4.14 1.08 -1.86
CA ALA A 100 3.35 -0.08 -2.25
C ALA A 100 3.88 -1.35 -1.57
N VAL A 101 5.17 -1.65 -1.70
CA VAL A 101 5.78 -2.85 -1.10
C VAL A 101 5.64 -2.88 0.43
N MET A 102 5.82 -1.75 1.10
CA MET A 102 5.71 -1.67 2.57
C MET A 102 4.27 -1.77 3.08
N SER A 103 3.28 -1.36 2.29
CA SER A 103 1.86 -1.39 2.66
C SER A 103 1.11 -2.62 2.17
N PHE A 104 1.63 -3.30 1.15
CA PHE A 104 1.06 -4.48 0.51
C PHE A 104 0.66 -5.60 1.49
N PRO A 105 1.48 -5.97 2.48
CA PRO A 105 1.17 -7.09 3.36
C PRO A 105 -0.11 -6.86 4.19
N LEU A 106 -0.32 -5.62 4.65
CA LEU A 106 -1.50 -5.25 5.42
C LEU A 106 -2.77 -5.35 4.58
N MET A 107 -2.68 -4.90 3.32
CA MET A 107 -3.79 -5.00 2.37
C MET A 107 -4.15 -6.46 2.08
N VAL A 108 -3.17 -7.29 1.71
CA VAL A 108 -3.40 -8.71 1.40
C VAL A 108 -4.00 -9.42 2.60
N ARG A 109 -3.48 -9.18 3.81
CA ARG A 109 -3.99 -9.80 5.03
C ARG A 109 -5.45 -9.47 5.29
N ALA A 110 -5.83 -8.20 5.18
CA ALA A 110 -7.23 -7.77 5.38
C ALA A 110 -8.18 -8.38 4.33
N ILE A 111 -7.77 -8.36 3.05
CA ILE A 111 -8.56 -8.93 1.95
C ILE A 111 -8.69 -10.45 2.10
N ARG A 112 -7.61 -11.13 2.47
CA ARG A 112 -7.57 -12.57 2.71
C ARG A 112 -8.53 -12.98 3.82
N LEU A 113 -8.50 -12.28 4.96
CA LEU A 113 -9.39 -12.57 6.09
C LEU A 113 -10.87 -12.43 5.70
N ALA A 114 -11.21 -11.41 4.90
CA ALA A 114 -12.58 -11.27 4.41
C ALA A 114 -12.98 -12.39 3.44
N LEU A 115 -12.07 -12.80 2.54
CA LEU A 115 -12.32 -13.90 1.61
C LEU A 115 -12.45 -15.27 2.32
N GLU A 116 -11.66 -15.51 3.37
CA GLU A 116 -11.80 -16.69 4.24
C GLU A 116 -13.18 -16.72 4.93
N GLY A 117 -13.74 -15.56 5.22
CA GLY A 117 -15.08 -15.41 5.78
C GLY A 117 -16.24 -15.67 4.81
N VAL A 118 -15.99 -15.77 3.49
CA VAL A 118 -17.00 -16.05 2.46
C VAL A 118 -17.29 -17.54 2.39
N ASP A 119 -18.54 -17.93 2.66
CA ASP A 119 -18.97 -19.33 2.61
C ASP A 119 -18.87 -19.90 1.18
N VAL A 120 -18.03 -20.92 1.03
CA VAL A 120 -17.81 -21.64 -0.24
C VAL A 120 -19.09 -22.28 -0.75
N LYS A 121 -20.06 -22.61 0.12
CA LYS A 121 -21.36 -23.18 -0.29
C LYS A 121 -22.16 -22.23 -1.17
N LEU A 122 -22.07 -20.91 -0.95
CA LEU A 122 -22.71 -19.91 -1.82
C LEU A 122 -22.13 -19.95 -3.24
N GLU A 123 -20.80 -20.08 -3.34
CA GLU A 123 -20.12 -20.23 -4.63
C GLU A 123 -20.51 -21.53 -5.32
N GLN A 124 -20.62 -22.64 -4.57
CA GLN A 124 -21.03 -23.93 -5.10
C GLN A 124 -22.48 -23.93 -5.59
N ALA A 125 -23.42 -23.35 -4.82
CA ALA A 125 -24.82 -23.23 -5.20
C ALA A 125 -25.01 -22.39 -6.48
N ALA A 126 -24.25 -21.31 -6.64
CA ALA A 126 -24.29 -20.55 -7.88
C ALA A 126 -23.77 -21.35 -9.08
N ARG A 127 -22.75 -22.20 -8.89
CA ARG A 127 -22.23 -23.07 -9.95
C ARG A 127 -23.21 -24.17 -10.35
N THR A 128 -24.02 -24.71 -9.43
CA THR A 128 -25.08 -25.68 -9.78
C THR A 128 -26.20 -25.04 -10.59
N LEU A 129 -26.45 -23.74 -10.40
CA LEU A 129 -27.36 -22.93 -11.23
C LEU A 129 -26.75 -22.47 -12.57
N GLY A 130 -25.60 -23.02 -12.97
CA GLY A 130 -24.95 -22.72 -14.25
C GLY A 130 -24.10 -21.45 -14.28
N ALA A 131 -23.86 -20.79 -13.14
CA ALA A 131 -22.97 -19.64 -13.11
C ALA A 131 -21.50 -20.06 -13.33
N GLY A 132 -20.86 -19.48 -14.35
CA GLY A 132 -19.42 -19.65 -14.59
C GLY A 132 -18.56 -19.02 -13.49
N ARG A 133 -17.29 -19.42 -13.40
CA ARG A 133 -16.36 -18.98 -12.33
C ARG A 133 -16.25 -17.46 -12.22
N TRP A 134 -16.21 -16.77 -13.36
CA TRP A 134 -16.14 -15.31 -13.39
C TRP A 134 -17.41 -14.64 -12.89
N ARG A 135 -18.59 -15.17 -13.25
CA ARG A 135 -19.87 -14.68 -12.74
C ARG A 135 -19.94 -14.86 -11.23
N VAL A 136 -19.61 -16.05 -10.71
CA VAL A 136 -19.57 -16.32 -9.26
C VAL A 136 -18.65 -15.36 -8.54
N PHE A 137 -17.45 -15.11 -9.07
CA PHE A 137 -16.52 -14.16 -8.48
C PHE A 137 -17.12 -12.75 -8.44
N MET A 138 -17.68 -12.26 -9.54
CA MET A 138 -18.21 -10.90 -9.64
C MET A 138 -19.52 -10.68 -8.87
N THR A 139 -20.37 -11.70 -8.74
CA THR A 139 -21.70 -11.54 -8.12
C THR A 139 -21.78 -12.03 -6.68
N ILE A 140 -20.83 -12.85 -6.22
CA ILE A 140 -20.86 -13.43 -4.86
C ILE A 140 -19.56 -13.11 -4.12
N THR A 141 -18.43 -13.61 -4.62
CA THR A 141 -17.16 -13.50 -3.89
C THR A 141 -16.74 -12.05 -3.69
N LEU A 142 -16.72 -11.25 -4.75
CA LEU A 142 -16.25 -9.86 -4.75
C LEU A 142 -17.15 -8.94 -3.90
N PRO A 143 -18.51 -8.98 -4.01
CA PRO A 143 -19.38 -8.20 -3.13
C PRO A 143 -19.24 -8.59 -1.66
N LEU A 144 -19.14 -9.88 -1.33
CA LEU A 144 -19.03 -10.35 0.05
C LEU A 144 -17.66 -10.05 0.68
N MET A 145 -16.60 -9.94 -0.12
CA MET A 145 -15.27 -9.55 0.37
C MET A 145 -15.05 -8.02 0.35
N LEU A 146 -15.95 -7.24 -0.25
CA LEU A 146 -15.87 -5.77 -0.33
C LEU A 146 -15.57 -5.08 1.02
N PRO A 147 -16.19 -5.47 2.16
CA PRO A 147 -15.78 -4.98 3.48
C PRO A 147 -14.27 -5.07 3.72
N GLY A 148 -13.66 -6.23 3.44
CA GLY A 148 -12.23 -6.44 3.63
C GLY A 148 -11.35 -5.74 2.62
N ILE A 149 -11.83 -5.59 1.38
CA ILE A 149 -11.16 -4.78 0.36
C ILE A 149 -11.04 -3.33 0.82
N ILE A 150 -12.12 -2.76 1.33
CA ILE A 150 -12.13 -1.39 1.83
C ILE A 150 -11.18 -1.24 3.02
N VAL A 151 -11.26 -2.14 4.01
CA VAL A 151 -10.36 -2.12 5.17
C VAL A 151 -8.89 -2.25 4.74
N GLY A 152 -8.59 -3.19 3.85
CA GLY A 152 -7.24 -3.39 3.33
C GLY A 152 -6.70 -2.17 2.59
N THR A 153 -7.55 -1.52 1.78
CA THR A 153 -7.23 -0.30 1.04
C THR A 153 -6.86 0.84 1.99
N VAL A 154 -7.68 1.06 3.02
CA VAL A 154 -7.47 2.16 3.97
C VAL A 154 -6.27 1.89 4.89
N LEU A 155 -6.07 0.65 5.35
CA LEU A 155 -4.88 0.28 6.12
C LEU A 155 -3.60 0.45 5.30
N ALA A 156 -3.62 0.06 4.03
CA ALA A 156 -2.49 0.24 3.13
C ALA A 156 -2.20 1.73 2.90
N PHE A 157 -3.24 2.54 2.70
CA PHE A 157 -3.11 3.98 2.57
C PHE A 157 -2.48 4.62 3.82
N ALA A 158 -3.03 4.33 5.00
CA ALA A 158 -2.50 4.80 6.29
C ALA A 158 -1.02 4.41 6.46
N ARG A 159 -0.68 3.15 6.15
CA ARG A 159 0.70 2.66 6.25
C ARG A 159 1.63 3.34 5.26
N SER A 160 1.18 3.59 4.04
CA SER A 160 1.98 4.25 2.98
C SER A 160 2.26 5.73 3.30
N LEU A 161 1.32 6.44 3.92
CA LEU A 161 1.50 7.85 4.32
C LEU A 161 2.66 8.05 5.30
N GLY A 162 2.83 7.11 6.22
CA GLY A 162 3.90 7.11 7.20
C GLY A 162 5.20 6.48 6.71
N GLU A 163 5.30 6.06 5.44
CA GLU A 163 6.49 5.36 4.99
C GLU A 163 7.68 6.28 4.75
N PHE A 164 8.78 5.95 5.43
CA PHE A 164 10.01 6.74 5.43
C PHE A 164 11.23 5.89 5.05
N GLY A 165 11.49 4.81 5.78
CA GLY A 165 12.79 4.13 5.74
C GLY A 165 13.10 3.46 4.41
N ALA A 166 12.13 2.78 3.79
CA ALA A 166 12.33 2.21 2.46
C ALA A 166 12.43 3.31 1.40
N THR A 167 11.60 4.34 1.49
CA THR A 167 11.55 5.48 0.56
C THR A 167 12.87 6.24 0.55
N ILE A 168 13.39 6.68 1.69
CA ILE A 168 14.62 7.48 1.75
C ILE A 168 15.84 6.69 1.25
N THR A 169 15.88 5.37 1.52
CA THR A 169 16.97 4.50 1.07
C THR A 169 16.93 4.26 -0.45
N PHE A 170 15.74 4.13 -1.03
CA PHE A 170 15.58 3.80 -2.45
C PHE A 170 15.60 5.03 -3.37
N VAL A 171 14.96 6.13 -2.95
CA VAL A 171 14.75 7.31 -3.80
C VAL A 171 15.30 8.61 -3.22
N SER A 172 16.00 8.56 -2.09
CA SER A 172 16.57 9.74 -1.42
C SER A 172 15.51 10.77 -1.02
N ASN A 173 15.94 11.98 -0.65
CA ASN A 173 15.09 13.07 -0.15
C ASN A 173 15.26 14.35 -1.01
N ILE A 174 14.67 14.31 -2.21
CA ILE A 174 14.78 15.35 -3.22
C ILE A 174 13.55 16.28 -3.12
N PRO A 175 13.72 17.59 -2.85
CA PRO A 175 12.61 18.54 -2.81
C PRO A 175 11.86 18.56 -4.15
N GLY A 176 10.53 18.61 -4.11
CA GLY A 176 9.67 18.60 -5.30
C GLY A 176 9.50 17.23 -5.98
N GLU A 177 10.37 16.25 -5.71
CA GLU A 177 10.36 14.94 -6.37
C GLU A 177 10.06 13.77 -5.41
N THR A 178 10.84 13.63 -4.33
CA THR A 178 10.73 12.44 -3.43
C THR A 178 10.54 12.80 -1.96
N ARG A 179 10.54 14.09 -1.63
CA ARG A 179 10.36 14.60 -0.26
C ARG A 179 8.91 14.49 0.23
N THR A 180 8.56 13.34 0.78
CA THR A 180 7.29 13.09 1.50
C THR A 180 7.27 13.78 2.87
N ILE A 181 6.10 13.85 3.52
CA ILE A 181 5.95 14.42 4.87
C ILE A 181 6.98 13.83 5.86
N PRO A 182 7.16 12.49 5.98
CA PRO A 182 8.17 11.94 6.90
C PRO A 182 9.60 12.40 6.59
N SER A 183 9.95 12.48 5.30
CA SER A 183 11.29 12.92 4.85
C SER A 183 11.52 14.41 5.12
N ALA A 184 10.48 15.24 4.90
CA ALA A 184 10.51 16.65 5.23
C ALA A 184 10.66 16.87 6.74
N MET A 185 9.88 16.17 7.56
CA MET A 185 9.98 16.20 9.02
C MET A 185 11.38 15.81 9.50
N TYR A 186 11.93 14.70 9.00
CA TYR A 186 13.28 14.25 9.36
C TYR A 186 14.34 15.32 9.07
N THR A 187 14.20 16.04 7.97
CA THR A 187 15.10 17.15 7.58
C THR A 187 14.94 18.35 8.50
N LEU A 188 13.68 18.75 8.77
CA LEU A 188 13.36 19.95 9.56
C LEU A 188 13.80 19.81 11.02
N ILE A 189 13.69 18.62 11.61
CA ILE A 189 14.16 18.36 12.99
C ILE A 189 15.68 18.52 13.11
N GLN A 190 16.42 18.29 12.02
CA GLN A 190 17.88 18.44 11.99
C GLN A 190 18.33 19.85 11.60
N THR A 191 17.39 20.71 11.18
CA THR A 191 17.69 22.07 10.75
C THR A 191 17.49 23.02 11.92
N PRO A 192 18.51 23.81 12.33
CA PRO A 192 18.34 24.82 13.37
C PRO A 192 17.17 25.77 13.05
N GLY A 193 16.23 25.94 13.99
CA GLY A 193 15.02 26.77 13.81
C GLY A 193 13.88 26.10 13.03
N GLY A 194 14.02 24.82 12.66
CA GLY A 194 13.01 24.04 11.95
C GLY A 194 11.91 23.44 12.83
N GLU A 195 11.97 23.60 14.15
CA GLU A 195 11.09 22.90 15.10
C GLU A 195 9.62 23.24 14.89
N SER A 196 9.32 24.52 14.61
CA SER A 196 7.94 24.97 14.38
C SER A 196 7.33 24.37 13.11
N ALA A 197 8.13 24.20 12.05
CA ALA A 197 7.71 23.58 10.80
C ALA A 197 7.54 22.07 10.95
N ALA A 198 8.49 21.42 11.64
CA ALA A 198 8.39 20.01 11.99
C ALA A 198 7.13 19.71 12.82
N ALA A 199 6.80 20.57 13.79
CA ALA A 199 5.59 20.44 14.60
C ALA A 199 4.30 20.56 13.75
N ARG A 200 4.23 21.52 12.81
CA ARG A 200 3.07 21.64 11.90
C ARG A 200 2.89 20.39 11.05
N LEU A 201 3.96 19.88 10.43
CA LEU A 201 3.90 18.65 9.64
C LEU A 201 3.56 17.42 10.49
N CYS A 202 4.04 17.35 11.73
CA CYS A 202 3.69 16.29 12.68
C CYS A 202 2.18 16.27 12.95
N ILE A 203 1.59 17.43 13.26
CA ILE A 203 0.14 17.56 13.48
C ILE A 203 -0.63 17.13 12.23
N ILE A 204 -0.19 17.55 11.03
CA ILE A 204 -0.82 17.14 9.78
C ILE A 204 -0.74 15.62 9.59
N SER A 205 0.42 15.00 9.82
CA SER A 205 0.57 13.55 9.75
C SER A 205 -0.35 12.82 10.72
N ILE A 206 -0.46 13.29 11.97
CA ILE A 206 -1.36 12.72 12.98
C ILE A 206 -2.82 12.84 12.52
N VAL A 207 -3.24 14.02 12.05
CA VAL A 207 -4.61 14.25 11.57
C VAL A 207 -4.92 13.35 10.38
N LEU A 208 -4.03 13.25 9.39
CA LEU A 208 -4.21 12.38 8.23
C LEU A 208 -4.29 10.90 8.63
N ALA A 209 -3.43 10.45 9.56
CA ALA A 209 -3.47 9.08 10.07
C ALA A 209 -4.77 8.79 10.83
N LEU A 210 -5.21 9.70 11.72
CA LEU A 210 -6.46 9.56 12.46
C LEU A 210 -7.66 9.52 11.52
N ILE A 211 -7.75 10.44 10.55
CA ILE A 211 -8.82 10.44 9.55
C ILE A 211 -8.82 9.11 8.79
N SER A 212 -7.66 8.63 8.35
CA SER A 212 -7.58 7.34 7.65
C SER A 212 -8.06 6.18 8.55
N LEU A 213 -7.66 6.14 9.82
CA LEU A 213 -8.09 5.08 10.75
C LEU A 213 -9.59 5.14 11.04
N LEU A 214 -10.14 6.34 11.30
CA LEU A 214 -11.57 6.55 11.55
C LEU A 214 -12.40 6.14 10.32
N ILE A 215 -11.96 6.50 9.12
CA ILE A 215 -12.59 6.06 7.87
C ILE A 215 -12.54 4.53 7.76
N SER A 216 -11.40 3.90 8.09
CA SER A 216 -11.27 2.44 8.08
C SER A 216 -12.29 1.78 9.00
N GLU A 217 -12.43 2.27 10.23
CA GLU A 217 -13.37 1.70 11.21
C GLU A 217 -14.83 1.96 10.85
N TRP A 218 -15.14 3.15 10.36
CA TRP A 218 -16.50 3.52 9.96
C TRP A 218 -16.96 2.69 8.76
N LEU A 219 -16.11 2.56 7.74
CA LEU A 219 -16.40 1.71 6.59
C LEU A 219 -16.46 0.22 6.97
N ALA A 220 -15.61 -0.24 7.88
CA ALA A 220 -15.68 -1.61 8.41
C ALA A 220 -17.02 -1.88 9.11
N ARG A 221 -17.54 -0.91 9.89
CA ARG A 221 -18.83 -1.02 10.58
C ARG A 221 -19.99 -1.15 9.59
N ILE A 222 -20.11 -0.18 8.68
CA ILE A 222 -21.20 -0.16 7.67
C ILE A 222 -21.22 -1.44 6.83
N SER A 223 -20.03 -1.94 6.50
CA SER A 223 -19.92 -3.10 5.64
C SER A 223 -20.24 -4.42 6.35
N ARG A 224 -20.00 -4.52 7.67
CA ARG A 224 -20.51 -5.63 8.50
C ARG A 224 -22.03 -5.63 8.58
N GLU A 225 -22.63 -4.47 8.84
CA GLU A 225 -24.08 -4.30 8.92
C GLU A 225 -24.80 -4.68 7.62
N ARG A 226 -24.23 -4.34 6.46
CA ARG A 226 -24.78 -4.71 5.14
C ARG A 226 -24.66 -6.20 4.78
N THR A 227 -23.73 -6.93 5.42
CA THR A 227 -23.50 -8.35 5.14
C THR A 227 -24.29 -9.27 6.09
N GLY A 228 -25.16 -8.72 6.95
CA GLY A 228 -26.04 -9.50 7.82
C GLY A 228 -25.31 -10.33 8.88
N ARG A 229 -24.12 -9.88 9.31
CA ARG A 229 -23.37 -10.45 10.44
C ARG A 229 -23.39 -9.52 11.64
#